data_AF-Q8C532-F1
#
_entry.id   AF-Q8C532-F1
#
_cell.length_a   1.000
_cell.length_b   1.000
_cell.length_c   1.000
_cell.angle_alpha   90.00
_cell.angle_beta   90.00
_cell.angle_gamma   90.00
#
_symmetry.space_group_name_H-M   'P 1'
#
loop_
_entity.id
_entity.type
_entity.pdbx_description
1 polymer ?
#
loop_
_entity_poly.entity_id
_entity_poly.type
_entity_poly.pdbx_seq_one_letter_code
_entity_poly.pdbx_strand_id
1 'polypeptide(L)'
;PDKDLKTQGFTLESCRSMIALMDTDGSGRLNLQEFHHLWKKIKAWQKIFKHYDTDHSGTINSYEMRNAVNDAGFHLNSQLYDIITMRYADKHMNIDFDSFICCFVRLEGMFRAFNAFDKDGDGIIKLNVLEWLQLTMYA
;
A
#
# COMPACT_ATOMS: atom_id res chain seq x y z
N PRO A 1 17.81 -14.70 -1.15
CA PRO A 1 16.37 -14.99 -0.98
C PRO A 1 16.07 -15.25 0.50
N ASP A 2 15.36 -14.33 1.16
CA ASP A 2 14.81 -14.58 2.51
C ASP A 2 13.86 -15.78 2.39
N LYS A 3 14.18 -16.90 3.05
CA LYS A 3 13.41 -18.15 2.96
C LYS A 3 12.06 -18.08 3.70
N ASP A 4 11.81 -16.97 4.39
CA ASP A 4 10.69 -16.81 5.32
C ASP A 4 9.45 -16.14 4.69
N LEU A 5 9.52 -15.72 3.41
CA LEU A 5 8.41 -15.05 2.74
C LEU A 5 7.81 -15.95 1.67
N LYS A 6 6.50 -16.21 1.75
CA LYS A 6 5.76 -16.94 0.71
C LYS A 6 5.44 -15.99 -0.44
N THR A 7 6.44 -15.70 -1.27
CA THR A 7 6.32 -14.83 -2.44
C THR A 7 7.06 -15.40 -3.64
N GLN A 8 6.47 -15.27 -4.83
CA GLN A 8 7.16 -15.53 -6.11
C GLN A 8 7.90 -14.28 -6.62
N GLY A 9 7.96 -13.22 -5.81
CA GLY A 9 8.31 -11.87 -6.24
C GLY A 9 7.06 -11.04 -6.51
N PHE A 10 7.28 -9.76 -6.80
CA PHE A 10 6.23 -8.83 -7.17
C PHE A 10 5.69 -9.15 -8.56
N THR A 11 4.37 -9.19 -8.73
CA THR A 11 3.78 -9.24 -10.08
C THR A 11 4.12 -7.98 -10.88
N LEU A 12 3.98 -8.06 -12.21
CA LEU A 12 4.17 -6.89 -13.07
C LEU A 12 3.16 -5.78 -12.75
N GLU A 13 1.94 -6.16 -12.38
CA GLU A 13 0.89 -5.21 -11.96
C GLU A 13 1.28 -4.52 -10.66
N SER A 14 1.72 -5.29 -9.66
CA SER A 14 2.29 -4.77 -8.41
C SER A 14 3.41 -3.77 -8.68
N CYS A 15 4.35 -4.11 -9.55
CA CYS A 15 5.45 -3.22 -9.93
C CYS A 15 4.96 -1.93 -10.58
N ARG A 16 4.00 -2.02 -11.51
CA ARG A 16 3.43 -0.85 -12.19
C ARG A 16 2.72 0.08 -11.21
N SER A 17 1.90 -0.47 -10.32
CA SER A 17 1.21 0.31 -9.28
C SER A 17 2.22 0.97 -8.34
N MET A 18 3.26 0.25 -7.91
CA MET A 18 4.30 0.82 -7.04
C MET A 18 5.03 1.99 -7.71
N ILE A 19 5.31 1.89 -9.01
CA ILE A 19 5.92 2.97 -9.77
C ILE A 19 4.96 4.17 -9.85
N ALA A 20 3.73 3.96 -10.31
CA ALA A 20 2.77 5.06 -10.50
C ALA A 20 2.45 5.80 -9.18
N LEU A 21 2.40 5.09 -8.07
CA LEU A 21 2.14 5.67 -6.74
C LEU A 21 3.37 6.37 -6.15
N MET A 22 4.57 6.21 -6.71
CA MET A 22 5.79 6.87 -6.22
C MET A 22 6.34 7.90 -7.22
N ASP A 23 5.96 7.82 -8.49
CA ASP A 23 6.31 8.76 -9.55
C ASP A 23 5.66 10.12 -9.28
N THR A 24 6.44 11.01 -8.66
CA THR A 24 6.01 12.35 -8.29
C THR A 24 6.29 13.38 -9.38
N ASP A 25 7.25 13.08 -10.27
CA ASP A 25 7.62 13.93 -11.39
C ASP A 25 6.83 13.64 -12.68
N GLY A 26 6.04 12.56 -12.69
CA GLY A 26 5.18 12.16 -13.79
C GLY A 26 5.94 11.59 -14.98
N SER A 27 7.19 11.14 -14.79
CA SER A 27 8.05 10.62 -15.85
C SER A 27 7.65 9.24 -16.38
N GLY A 28 6.74 8.57 -15.70
CA GLY A 28 6.37 7.16 -15.89
C GLY A 28 7.45 6.19 -15.38
N ARG A 29 8.42 6.67 -14.61
CA ARG A 29 9.58 5.92 -14.12
C ARG A 29 9.93 6.38 -12.71
N LEU A 30 10.73 5.60 -11.99
CA LEU A 30 11.30 6.04 -10.72
C LEU A 30 12.72 6.56 -10.93
N ASN A 31 12.94 7.82 -10.54
CA ASN A 31 14.29 8.33 -10.37
C ASN A 31 14.92 7.73 -9.08
N LEU A 32 16.22 7.96 -8.87
CA LEU A 32 16.95 7.36 -7.74
C LEU A 32 16.37 7.77 -6.37
N GLN A 33 15.91 9.01 -6.24
CA GLN A 33 15.36 9.52 -4.99
C GLN A 33 14.01 8.89 -4.67
N GLU A 34 13.13 8.78 -5.67
CA GLU A 34 11.82 8.11 -5.56
C GLU A 34 12.00 6.62 -5.24
N PHE A 35 12.92 5.95 -5.94
CA PHE A 35 13.23 4.55 -5.66
C PHE A 35 13.78 4.36 -4.23
N HIS A 36 14.68 5.24 -3.78
CA HIS A 36 15.21 5.18 -2.42
C HIS A 36 14.11 5.33 -1.38
N HIS A 37 13.16 6.25 -1.61
CA HIS A 37 12.02 6.46 -0.72
C HIS A 37 11.13 5.22 -0.67
N LEU A 38 10.73 4.69 -1.83
CA LEU A 38 9.94 3.46 -1.94
C LEU A 38 10.64 2.27 -1.25
N TRP A 39 11.92 2.09 -1.52
CA TRP A 39 12.69 1.00 -0.92
C TRP A 39 12.74 1.07 0.60
N LYS A 40 12.92 2.27 1.16
CA LYS A 40 12.90 2.48 2.61
C LYS A 40 11.53 2.12 3.21
N LYS A 41 10.43 2.46 2.52
CA LYS A 41 9.06 2.12 2.93
C LYS A 41 8.80 0.62 2.87
N ILE A 42 9.13 -0.03 1.75
CA ILE A 42 9.04 -1.49 1.59
C ILE A 42 9.84 -2.19 2.69
N LYS A 43 11.05 -1.73 3.01
CA LYS A 43 11.85 -2.30 4.11
C LYS A 43 11.21 -2.13 5.48
N ALA A 44 10.56 -1.00 5.75
CA ALA A 44 9.85 -0.79 7.01
C ALA A 44 8.63 -1.73 7.11
N TRP A 45 7.81 -1.79 6.07
CA TRP A 45 6.64 -2.67 6.04
C TRP A 45 7.01 -4.15 6.01
N GLN A 46 8.15 -4.52 5.42
CA GLN A 46 8.68 -5.88 5.52
C GLN A 46 8.94 -6.28 6.97
N LYS A 47 9.44 -5.37 7.82
CA LYS A 47 9.63 -5.65 9.24
C LYS A 47 8.30 -5.82 9.96
N ILE A 48 7.30 -4.99 9.65
CA ILE A 48 5.95 -5.09 10.20
C ILE A 48 5.32 -6.44 9.80
N PHE A 49 5.41 -6.82 8.52
CA PHE A 49 4.91 -8.10 8.04
C PHE A 49 5.52 -9.27 8.84
N LYS A 50 6.86 -9.30 8.95
CA LYS A 50 7.56 -10.35 9.73
C LYS A 50 7.22 -10.31 11.23
N HIS A 51 6.86 -9.15 11.77
CA HIS A 51 6.45 -9.03 13.17
C HIS A 51 5.08 -9.66 13.42
N TYR A 52 4.15 -9.50 12.47
CA TYR A 52 2.77 -9.98 12.58
C TYR A 52 2.54 -11.38 12.00
N ASP A 53 3.41 -11.89 11.13
CA ASP A 53 3.46 -13.30 10.69
C ASP A 53 4.04 -14.19 11.82
N THR A 54 3.29 -14.28 12.91
CA THR A 54 3.73 -14.92 14.17
C THR A 54 3.80 -16.44 14.06
N ASP A 55 3.00 -17.03 13.17
CA ASP A 55 2.99 -18.47 12.90
C ASP A 55 3.98 -18.87 11.79
N HIS A 56 4.71 -17.90 11.22
CA HIS A 56 5.65 -18.09 10.12
C HIS A 56 5.00 -18.81 8.92
N SER A 57 3.71 -18.56 8.69
CA SER A 57 2.99 -19.07 7.53
C SER A 57 3.46 -18.41 6.22
N GLY A 58 4.14 -17.27 6.33
CA GLY A 58 4.52 -16.41 5.21
C GLY A 58 3.34 -15.61 4.66
N THR A 59 2.25 -15.53 5.43
CA THR A 59 1.02 -14.79 5.14
C THR A 59 0.51 -14.11 6.41
N ILE A 60 -0.35 -13.11 6.27
CA ILE A 60 -1.04 -12.52 7.41
C ILE A 60 -2.55 -12.68 7.23
N ASN A 61 -3.25 -13.01 8.32
CA ASN A 61 -4.70 -13.08 8.31
C ASN A 61 -5.34 -11.68 8.51
N SER A 62 -6.66 -11.60 8.36
CA SER A 62 -7.40 -10.34 8.52
C SER A 62 -7.22 -9.63 9.88
N TYR A 63 -7.03 -10.38 10.97
CA TYR A 63 -6.81 -9.81 12.30
C TYR A 63 -5.40 -9.20 12.42
N GLU A 64 -4.39 -9.92 11.95
CA GLU A 64 -3.00 -9.45 11.88
C GLU A 64 -2.88 -8.22 10.98
N MET A 65 -3.58 -8.21 9.84
CA MET A 65 -3.62 -7.09 8.92
C MET A 65 -4.09 -5.80 9.60
N ARG A 66 -5.15 -5.87 10.42
CA ARG A 66 -5.65 -4.70 11.15
C ARG A 66 -4.57 -4.12 12.08
N ASN A 67 -3.81 -4.96 12.78
CA ASN A 67 -2.74 -4.51 13.66
C ASN A 67 -1.55 -3.96 12.85
N ALA A 68 -1.16 -4.64 11.77
CA ALA A 68 -0.08 -4.21 10.88
C ALA A 68 -0.34 -2.84 10.24
N VAL A 69 -1.58 -2.58 9.80
CA VAL A 69 -1.99 -1.29 9.22
C VAL A 69 -1.86 -0.16 10.26
N ASN A 70 -2.29 -0.40 11.49
CA ASN A 70 -2.15 0.59 12.58
C ASN A 70 -0.69 0.84 12.96
N ASP A 71 0.13 -0.22 13.06
CA ASP A 71 1.56 -0.10 13.40
C ASP A 71 2.36 0.62 12.30
N ALA A 72 1.89 0.54 11.05
CA ALA A 72 2.42 1.33 9.95
C ALA A 72 1.96 2.81 9.94
N GLY A 73 1.10 3.20 10.88
CA GLY A 73 0.61 4.56 11.08
C GLY A 73 -0.70 4.89 10.35
N PHE A 74 -1.34 3.91 9.70
CA PHE A 74 -2.61 4.11 9.03
C PHE A 74 -3.78 3.86 9.98
N HIS A 75 -4.63 4.86 10.16
CA HIS A 75 -5.81 4.77 11.03
C HIS A 75 -7.06 4.71 10.16
N LEU A 76 -7.63 3.52 10.03
CA LEU A 76 -8.76 3.25 9.12
C LEU A 76 -10.02 2.91 9.91
N ASN A 77 -11.19 3.17 9.30
CA ASN A 77 -12.47 2.71 9.84
C ASN A 77 -12.72 1.23 9.47
N SER A 78 -13.75 0.61 10.07
CA SER A 78 -14.09 -0.80 9.81
C SER A 78 -14.34 -1.10 8.33
N GLN A 79 -15.05 -0.22 7.63
CA GLN A 79 -15.39 -0.39 6.21
C GLN A 79 -14.14 -0.46 5.32
N LEU A 80 -13.12 0.34 5.60
CA LEU A 80 -11.87 0.30 4.86
C LEU A 80 -11.08 -0.99 5.11
N TYR A 81 -11.12 -1.54 6.32
CA TYR A 81 -10.54 -2.87 6.58
C TYR A 81 -11.25 -3.97 5.78
N ASP A 82 -12.57 -3.89 5.67
CA ASP A 82 -13.35 -4.85 4.87
C ASP A 82 -12.96 -4.75 3.38
N ILE A 83 -12.82 -3.53 2.84
CA ILE A 83 -12.38 -3.29 1.46
C ILE A 83 -10.98 -3.85 1.22
N ILE A 84 -10.04 -3.61 2.14
CA ILE A 84 -8.68 -4.14 2.06
C ILE A 84 -8.72 -5.67 2.02
N THR A 85 -9.48 -6.29 2.91
CA THR A 85 -9.58 -7.74 2.98
C THR A 85 -10.19 -8.30 1.70
N MET A 86 -11.29 -7.72 1.19
CA MET A 86 -11.93 -8.14 -0.05
C MET A 86 -11.04 -8.02 -1.29
N ARG A 87 -10.11 -7.04 -1.31
CA ARG A 87 -9.26 -6.77 -2.48
C ARG A 87 -7.94 -7.52 -2.47
N TYR A 88 -7.35 -7.75 -1.29
CA TYR A 88 -5.97 -8.22 -1.14
C TYR A 88 -5.84 -9.58 -0.47
N ALA A 89 -6.90 -10.10 0.17
CA ALA A 89 -6.86 -11.44 0.74
C ALA A 89 -7.22 -12.50 -0.32
N ASP A 90 -6.65 -13.69 -0.14
CA ASP A 90 -6.98 -14.87 -0.91
C ASP A 90 -8.30 -15.51 -0.45
N LYS A 91 -8.68 -16.63 -1.07
CA LYS A 91 -9.87 -17.41 -0.72
C LYS A 91 -9.88 -17.95 0.71
N HIS A 92 -8.76 -17.92 1.40
CA HIS A 92 -8.58 -18.36 2.79
C HIS A 92 -8.50 -17.18 3.76
N MET A 93 -8.78 -15.94 3.30
CA MET A 93 -8.69 -14.72 4.10
C MET A 93 -7.26 -14.40 4.56
N ASN A 94 -6.26 -14.86 3.81
CA ASN A 94 -4.85 -14.60 4.04
C ASN A 94 -4.29 -13.66 2.99
N ILE A 95 -3.40 -12.75 3.40
CA ILE A 95 -2.73 -11.78 2.54
C ILE A 95 -1.26 -12.17 2.48
N ASP A 96 -0.76 -12.40 1.27
CA ASP A 96 0.66 -12.68 1.05
C ASP A 96 1.50 -11.39 1.05
N PHE A 97 2.82 -11.55 1.04
CA PHE A 97 3.73 -10.42 1.13
C PHE A 97 3.61 -9.42 -0.03
N ASP A 98 3.37 -9.89 -1.27
CA ASP A 98 3.19 -9.01 -2.43
C ASP A 98 1.92 -8.16 -2.27
N SER A 99 0.80 -8.82 -1.96
CA SER A 99 -0.49 -8.16 -1.76
C SER A 99 -0.45 -7.17 -0.60
N PHE A 100 0.27 -7.50 0.47
CA PHE A 100 0.50 -6.62 1.61
C PHE A 100 1.23 -5.34 1.21
N ILE A 101 2.37 -5.46 0.51
CA ILE A 101 3.14 -4.29 0.07
C ILE A 101 2.33 -3.47 -0.94
N CYS A 102 1.63 -4.10 -1.88
CA CYS A 102 0.76 -3.40 -2.83
C CYS A 102 -0.33 -2.59 -2.14
N CYS A 103 -0.96 -3.17 -1.12
CA CYS A 103 -1.96 -2.48 -0.30
C CYS A 103 -1.35 -1.24 0.37
N PHE A 104 -0.17 -1.37 0.97
CA PHE A 104 0.46 -0.30 1.72
C PHE A 104 0.99 0.83 0.83
N VAL A 105 1.57 0.49 -0.33
CA VAL A 105 1.96 1.50 -1.33
C VAL A 105 0.74 2.25 -1.83
N ARG A 106 -0.39 1.57 -2.08
CA ARG A 106 -1.65 2.21 -2.48
C ARG A 106 -2.20 3.11 -1.39
N LEU A 107 -2.26 2.65 -0.14
CA LEU A 107 -2.68 3.48 0.99
C LEU A 107 -1.80 4.73 1.12
N GLU A 108 -0.48 4.57 1.10
CA GLU A 108 0.45 5.70 1.19
C GLU A 108 0.25 6.71 0.06
N GLY A 109 0.15 6.24 -1.20
CA GLY A 109 -0.07 7.12 -2.34
C GLY A 109 -1.40 7.87 -2.27
N MET A 110 -2.47 7.21 -1.83
CA MET A 110 -3.79 7.84 -1.65
C MET A 110 -3.79 8.89 -0.55
N PHE A 111 -3.20 8.61 0.61
CA PHE A 111 -3.05 9.61 1.68
C PHE A 111 -2.19 10.79 1.22
N ARG A 112 -1.09 10.54 0.51
CA ARG A 112 -0.22 11.61 -0.01
C ARG A 112 -0.96 12.48 -1.01
N ALA A 113 -1.71 11.87 -1.94
CA ALA A 113 -2.49 12.60 -2.92
C ALA A 113 -3.60 13.41 -2.25
N PHE A 114 -4.34 12.81 -1.30
CA PHE A 114 -5.35 13.51 -0.52
C PHE A 114 -4.78 14.75 0.19
N ASN A 115 -3.68 14.57 0.95
CA ASN A 115 -3.00 15.66 1.66
C ASN A 115 -2.41 16.72 0.72
N ALA A 116 -2.12 16.37 -0.55
CA ALA A 116 -1.69 17.35 -1.53
C ALA A 116 -2.85 18.27 -1.98
N PHE A 117 -4.09 17.79 -1.96
CA PHE A 117 -5.29 18.57 -2.29
C PHE A 117 -5.92 19.26 -1.07
N ASP A 118 -5.87 18.64 0.11
CA ASP A 118 -6.39 19.18 1.38
C ASP A 118 -5.41 20.21 1.98
N LYS A 119 -5.53 21.48 1.57
CA LYS A 119 -4.61 22.55 1.97
C LYS A 119 -4.93 23.18 3.33
N ASP A 120 -6.19 23.14 3.74
CA ASP A 120 -6.69 23.66 5.00
C ASP A 120 -6.74 22.58 6.10
N GLY A 121 -6.59 21.30 5.74
CA GLY A 121 -6.47 20.20 6.69
C GLY A 121 -7.80 19.86 7.36
N ASP A 122 -8.92 20.17 6.70
CA ASP A 122 -10.26 19.94 7.23
C ASP A 122 -10.75 18.50 6.97
N GLY A 123 -9.98 17.72 6.20
CA GLY A 123 -10.31 16.34 5.84
C GLY A 123 -11.31 16.24 4.69
N ILE A 124 -11.50 17.29 3.89
CA ILE A 124 -12.41 17.34 2.74
C ILE A 124 -11.69 17.95 1.54
N ILE A 125 -11.82 17.32 0.38
CA ILE A 125 -11.30 17.87 -0.89
C ILE A 125 -12.44 18.11 -1.88
N LYS A 126 -12.36 19.22 -2.63
CA LYS A 126 -13.28 19.51 -3.73
C LYS A 126 -12.57 19.32 -5.06
N LEU A 127 -13.02 18.34 -5.83
CA LEU A 127 -12.47 17.99 -7.13
C LEU A 127 -13.52 18.15 -8.23
N ASN A 128 -13.09 18.61 -9.40
CA ASN A 128 -13.87 18.46 -10.62
C ASN A 128 -13.70 17.06 -11.23
N VAL A 129 -14.49 16.74 -12.26
CA VAL A 129 -14.49 15.40 -12.88
C VAL A 129 -13.12 15.02 -13.47
N LEU A 130 -12.39 15.98 -14.06
CA LEU A 130 -11.08 15.71 -14.67
C LEU A 130 -10.02 15.46 -13.60
N GLU A 131 -10.02 16.24 -12.52
CA GLU A 131 -9.14 16.04 -11.37
C GLU A 131 -9.40 14.69 -10.70
N TRP A 132 -10.69 14.32 -10.55
CA TRP A 132 -11.08 13.01 -10.01
C TRP A 132 -10.58 11.85 -10.88
N LEU A 133 -10.72 11.96 -12.21
CA LEU A 133 -10.22 10.94 -13.13
C LEU A 133 -8.69 10.86 -13.09
N GLN A 134 -7.99 11.98 -13.03
CA GLN A 134 -6.53 12.01 -12.91
C GLN A 134 -6.07 11.33 -11.61
N LEU A 135 -6.76 11.59 -10.49
CA LEU A 135 -6.46 10.99 -9.19
C LEU A 135 -6.70 9.47 -9.17
N THR A 136 -7.77 8.99 -9.79
CA THR A 136 -8.22 7.59 -9.67
C THR A 136 -7.67 6.66 -10.73
N MET A 137 -7.34 7.16 -11.92
CA MET A 137 -6.84 6.34 -13.04
C MET A 137 -5.33 6.08 -12.97
N TYR A 138 -4.58 7.00 -12.38
CA TYR A 138 -3.12 6.89 -12.28
C TYR A 138 -2.65 6.13 -11.03
N ALA A 139 -3.56 5.88 -10.08
CA ALA A 139 -3.23 5.43 -8.73
C ALA A 139 -3.66 3.99 -8.41
#